data_AF-A0A087CV48-F1
#
_entry.id   AF-A0A087CV48-F1
#
_cell.length_a   1.000
_cell.length_b   1.000
_cell.length_c   1.000
_cell.angle_alpha   90.00
_cell.angle_beta   90.00
_cell.angle_gamma   90.00
#
_symmetry.space_group_name_H-M   'P 1'
#
loop_
_entity.id
_entity.type
_entity.pdbx_description
1 polymer ?
#
loop_
_entity_poly.entity_id
_entity_poly.type
_entity_poly.pdbx_seq_one_letter_code
_entity_poly.pdbx_strand_id
1 'polypeptide(L)'
;MPYLFTLPGLLCELALSIVDIRTRRVPLPWVGAGSLLQMIAVFVYGVMSNDLFVLLQAVLFTALCCVIQLALALLVPKSLGFGDVTALVPAGLAVGMLGLLPVVVWWLAMGVLGIGWIMLWLRFDSRRSASDHAGKVPYVPVIALGAVLAIVAHMVIG
;
A
#
# COMPACT_ATOMS: atom_id res chain seq x y z
N MET A 1 -15.91 15.24 2.74
CA MET A 1 -14.45 15.22 2.52
C MET A 1 -13.89 13.82 2.84
N PRO A 2 -14.08 12.84 1.94
CA PRO A 2 -13.75 11.42 2.20
C PRO A 2 -12.25 11.16 2.43
N TYR A 3 -11.35 11.98 1.89
CA TYR A 3 -9.90 11.86 2.03
C TYR A 3 -9.37 11.99 3.47
N LEU A 4 -10.09 12.65 4.37
CA LEU A 4 -9.66 12.72 5.78
C LEU A 4 -9.70 11.34 6.44
N PHE A 5 -10.63 10.48 6.01
CA PHE A 5 -10.76 9.12 6.51
C PHE A 5 -9.71 8.16 5.96
N THR A 6 -8.90 8.57 4.97
CA THR A 6 -7.75 7.79 4.47
C THR A 6 -6.44 8.10 5.19
N LEU A 7 -6.41 9.14 6.04
CA LEU A 7 -5.20 9.58 6.74
C LEU A 7 -4.59 8.51 7.66
N PRO A 8 -5.35 7.73 8.44
CA PRO A 8 -4.76 6.70 9.29
C PRO A 8 -3.93 5.67 8.52
N GLY A 9 -4.44 5.22 7.37
CA GLY A 9 -3.76 4.32 6.44
C GLY A 9 -2.51 4.97 5.86
N LEU A 10 -2.62 6.19 5.34
CA LEU A 10 -1.47 6.92 4.77
C LEU A 10 -0.35 7.19 5.78
N LEU A 11 -0.68 7.54 7.02
CA LEU A 11 0.30 7.74 8.09
C LEU A 11 0.97 6.42 8.47
N CYS A 12 0.21 5.32 8.49
CA CYS A 12 0.77 3.99 8.69
C CYS A 12 1.73 3.61 7.55
N GLU A 13 1.32 3.80 6.30
CA GLU A 13 2.16 3.56 5.12
C GLU A 13 3.45 4.37 5.15
N LEU A 14 3.38 5.65 5.54
CA LEU A 14 4.55 6.49 5.67
C LEU A 14 5.50 5.94 6.74
N ALA A 15 4.98 5.55 7.91
CA ALA A 15 5.78 4.94 8.96
C ALA A 15 6.41 3.61 8.50
N LEU A 16 5.63 2.74 7.83
CA LEU A 16 6.12 1.49 7.28
C LEU A 16 7.19 1.71 6.20
N SER A 17 7.05 2.73 5.36
CA SER A 17 8.03 3.08 4.33
C SER A 17 9.39 3.46 4.92
N ILE A 18 9.40 4.21 6.03
CA ILE A 18 10.63 4.59 6.74
C ILE A 18 11.29 3.35 7.35
N VAL A 19 10.51 2.46 7.96
CA VAL A 19 11.02 1.23 8.58
C VAL A 19 11.53 0.25 7.52
N ASP A 20 10.86 0.15 6.37
CA ASP A 20 11.24 -0.70 5.26
C ASP A 20 12.57 -0.23 4.63
N ILE A 21 12.75 1.07 4.41
CA ILE A 21 14.03 1.63 3.94
C ILE A 21 15.17 1.36 4.92
N ARG A 22 14.92 1.48 6.23
CA ARG A 22 15.96 1.32 7.27
C ARG A 22 16.32 -0.13 7.56
N THR A 23 15.32 -1.00 7.61
CA THR A 23 15.45 -2.35 8.19
C THR A 23 15.18 -3.45 7.15
N ARG A 24 14.71 -3.11 5.94
CA ARG A 24 14.27 -4.04 4.88
C ARG A 24 13.27 -5.09 5.39
N ARG A 25 12.46 -4.71 6.36
CA ARG A 25 11.45 -5.57 7.02
C ARG A 25 10.21 -4.76 7.32
N VAL A 26 9.06 -5.37 7.05
CA VAL A 26 7.75 -4.81 7.37
C VAL A 26 7.30 -5.35 8.74
N PRO A 27 7.20 -4.51 9.78
CA PRO A 27 6.77 -4.96 11.10
C PRO A 27 5.26 -5.23 11.10
N LEU A 28 4.89 -6.53 11.16
CA LEU A 28 3.49 -6.98 11.17
C LEU A 28 2.60 -6.31 12.24
N PRO A 29 3.06 -6.03 13.48
CA PRO A 29 2.24 -5.35 14.48
C PRO A 29 1.81 -3.94 14.06
N TRP A 30 2.66 -3.22 13.31
CA TRP A 30 2.37 -1.86 12.85
C TRP A 30 1.36 -1.88 11.70
N VAL A 31 1.50 -2.85 10.79
CA VAL A 31 0.51 -3.11 9.74
C VAL A 31 -0.85 -3.40 10.36
N GLY A 32 -0.91 -4.27 11.37
CA GLY A 32 -2.15 -4.62 12.06
C GLY A 32 -2.79 -3.39 12.72
N ALA A 33 -2.00 -2.60 13.45
CA ALA A 33 -2.48 -1.38 14.10
C ALA A 33 -3.03 -0.36 13.09
N GLY A 34 -2.31 -0.11 11.99
CA GLY A 34 -2.74 0.81 10.93
C GLY A 34 -3.99 0.32 10.19
N SER A 35 -4.06 -0.98 9.91
CA SER A 35 -5.23 -1.59 9.26
C SER A 35 -6.47 -1.49 10.14
N LEU A 36 -6.34 -1.75 11.44
CA LEU A 36 -7.44 -1.59 12.39
C LEU A 36 -7.91 -0.13 12.49
N LEU A 37 -6.97 0.81 12.60
CA LEU A 37 -7.30 2.23 12.67
C LEU A 37 -7.98 2.71 11.38
N GLN A 38 -7.49 2.26 10.22
CA GLN A 38 -8.10 2.55 8.93
C GLN A 38 -9.49 1.91 8.79
N MET A 39 -9.68 0.68 9.28
CA MET A 39 -10.99 0.01 9.31
C MET A 39 -12.01 0.80 10.14
N ILE A 40 -11.60 1.30 11.31
CA ILE A 40 -12.44 2.17 12.16
C ILE A 40 -12.81 3.45 11.42
N ALA A 41 -11.86 4.08 10.72
CA ALA A 41 -12.12 5.29 9.95
C ALA A 41 -13.13 5.05 8.81
N VAL A 42 -12.98 3.96 8.06
CA VAL A 42 -13.92 3.56 7.00
C VAL A 42 -15.31 3.26 7.58
N PHE A 43 -15.37 2.57 8.72
CA PHE A 43 -16.64 2.29 9.40
C PHE A 43 -17.35 3.58 9.83
N VAL A 44 -16.63 4.51 10.47
CA VAL A 44 -17.18 5.82 10.87
C VAL A 44 -17.68 6.58 9.64
N TYR A 45 -16.93 6.59 8.55
CA TYR A 45 -17.37 7.21 7.30
C TYR A 45 -18.66 6.57 6.76
N GLY A 46 -18.74 5.25 6.73
CA GLY A 46 -19.95 4.53 6.29
C GLY A 46 -21.18 4.85 7.15
N VAL A 47 -21.01 4.92 8.48
CA VAL A 47 -22.09 5.32 9.39
C VAL A 47 -22.52 6.78 9.14
N MET A 48 -21.58 7.70 8.95
CA MET A 48 -21.86 9.11 8.70
C MET A 48 -22.54 9.37 7.35
N SER A 49 -22.19 8.59 6.33
CA SER A 49 -22.76 8.67 4.98
C SER A 49 -24.02 7.83 4.79
N ASN A 50 -24.45 7.10 5.82
CA ASN A 50 -25.52 6.10 5.77
C ASN A 50 -25.28 5.03 4.69
N ASP A 51 -24.01 4.73 4.41
CA ASP A 51 -23.60 3.78 3.39
C ASP A 51 -22.52 2.83 3.92
N LEU A 52 -22.97 1.72 4.54
CA LEU A 52 -22.07 0.66 5.00
C LEU A 52 -21.50 -0.18 3.86
N PHE A 53 -22.01 -0.03 2.62
CA PHE A 53 -21.43 -0.71 1.47
C PHE A 53 -19.97 -0.27 1.25
N VAL A 54 -19.62 0.96 1.60
CA VAL A 54 -18.24 1.47 1.52
C VAL A 54 -17.25 0.63 2.34
N LEU A 55 -17.67 0.12 3.50
CA LEU A 55 -16.82 -0.77 4.30
C LEU A 55 -16.59 -2.11 3.60
N LEU A 56 -17.67 -2.72 3.12
CA LEU A 56 -17.60 -3.98 2.38
C LEU A 56 -16.73 -3.82 1.12
N GLN A 57 -16.94 -2.74 0.37
CA GLN A 57 -16.19 -2.36 -0.81
C GLN A 57 -14.68 -2.22 -0.50
N ALA A 58 -14.33 -1.49 0.56
CA ALA A 58 -12.93 -1.30 0.98
C ALA A 58 -12.26 -2.65 1.32
N VAL A 59 -12.96 -3.51 2.06
CA VAL A 59 -12.44 -4.84 2.42
C VAL A 59 -12.29 -5.73 1.19
N LEU A 60 -13.28 -5.76 0.29
CA LEU A 60 -13.24 -6.59 -0.93
C LEU A 60 -12.14 -6.14 -1.88
N PHE A 61 -11.97 -4.83 -2.10
CA PHE A 61 -10.87 -4.34 -2.93
C PHE A 61 -9.51 -4.61 -2.30
N THR A 62 -9.38 -4.45 -0.98
CA THR A 62 -8.14 -4.79 -0.28
C THR A 62 -7.82 -6.28 -0.44
N ALA A 63 -8.80 -7.17 -0.23
CA ALA A 63 -8.62 -8.60 -0.39
C ALA A 63 -8.22 -8.96 -1.83
N LEU A 64 -8.89 -8.38 -2.82
CA LEU A 64 -8.53 -8.55 -4.24
C LEU A 64 -7.08 -8.11 -4.51
N CYS A 65 -6.70 -6.93 -4.01
CA CYS A 65 -5.35 -6.40 -4.18
C CYS A 65 -4.31 -7.34 -3.51
N CYS A 66 -4.60 -7.82 -2.30
CA CYS A 66 -3.72 -8.76 -1.60
C CYS A 66 -3.57 -10.08 -2.34
N VAL A 67 -4.65 -10.61 -2.93
CA VAL A 67 -4.60 -11.85 -3.74
C VAL A 67 -3.73 -11.64 -4.99
N ILE A 68 -3.89 -10.51 -5.69
CA ILE A 68 -3.08 -10.17 -6.86
C ILE A 68 -1.61 -10.02 -6.46
N GLN A 69 -1.32 -9.26 -5.40
CA GLN A 69 0.04 -9.04 -4.90
C GLN A 69 0.69 -10.34 -4.42
N LEU A 70 -0.09 -11.22 -3.77
CA LEU A 70 0.37 -12.54 -3.35
C LEU A 70 0.66 -13.43 -4.56
N ALA A 71 -0.20 -13.43 -5.58
CA ALA A 71 0.05 -14.15 -6.82
C ALA A 71 1.34 -13.66 -7.50
N LEU A 72 1.56 -12.34 -7.56
CA LEU A 72 2.81 -11.77 -8.09
C LEU A 72 4.03 -12.17 -7.26
N ALA A 73 3.92 -12.21 -5.93
CA ALA A 73 4.99 -12.67 -5.05
C ALA A 73 5.32 -14.17 -5.25
N LEU A 74 4.32 -15.00 -5.53
CA LEU A 74 4.51 -16.43 -5.83
C LEU A 74 5.11 -16.65 -7.23
N LEU A 75 4.73 -15.84 -8.22
CA LEU A 75 5.25 -15.91 -9.59
C LEU A 75 6.67 -15.34 -9.72
N VAL A 76 7.00 -14.30 -8.95
CA VAL A 76 8.30 -13.61 -8.99
C VAL A 76 8.93 -13.53 -7.58
N PRO A 77 9.31 -14.68 -6.99
CA PRO A 77 9.71 -14.78 -5.57
C PRO A 77 11.00 -14.05 -5.21
N LYS A 78 11.79 -13.64 -6.21
CA LYS A 78 13.04 -12.89 -5.99
C LYS A 78 12.84 -11.38 -5.87
N SER A 79 11.70 -10.83 -6.33
CA SER A 79 11.49 -9.38 -6.38
C SER A 79 10.42 -8.87 -5.42
N LEU A 80 9.41 -9.67 -5.09
CA LEU A 80 8.30 -9.31 -4.20
C LEU A 80 8.28 -10.20 -2.97
N GLY A 81 8.18 -9.59 -1.79
CA GLY A 81 8.12 -10.30 -0.52
C GLY A 81 6.71 -10.43 0.03
N PHE A 82 6.50 -11.40 0.92
CA PHE A 82 5.28 -11.48 1.75
C PHE A 82 5.03 -10.23 2.58
N GLY A 83 6.08 -9.46 2.90
CA GLY A 83 5.95 -8.17 3.59
C GLY A 83 5.24 -7.10 2.74
N ASP A 84 5.36 -7.16 1.42
CA ASP A 84 4.70 -6.20 0.52
C ASP A 84 3.19 -6.47 0.45
N VAL A 85 2.79 -7.75 0.52
CA VAL A 85 1.38 -8.16 0.58
C VAL A 85 0.73 -7.65 1.87
N THR A 86 1.43 -7.73 3.00
CA THR A 86 0.88 -7.25 4.28
C THR A 86 0.87 -5.72 4.35
N ALA A 87 1.92 -5.06 3.86
CA ALA A 87 1.94 -3.60 3.72
C ALA A 87 0.83 -3.07 2.79
N LEU A 88 0.33 -3.88 1.85
CA LEU A 88 -0.77 -3.49 0.98
C LEU A 88 -2.10 -3.28 1.73
N VAL A 89 -2.28 -3.86 2.92
CA VAL A 89 -3.56 -3.88 3.64
C VAL A 89 -4.02 -2.48 4.10
N PRO A 90 -3.22 -1.69 4.84
CA PRO A 90 -3.63 -0.35 5.25
C PRO A 90 -3.86 0.59 4.05
N ALA A 91 -2.97 0.59 3.05
CA ALA A 91 -3.18 1.34 1.80
C ALA A 91 -4.43 0.89 1.04
N GLY A 92 -4.66 -0.42 0.93
CA GLY A 92 -5.80 -0.98 0.23
C GLY A 92 -7.12 -0.60 0.86
N LEU A 93 -7.20 -0.58 2.19
CA LEU A 93 -8.40 -0.15 2.92
C LEU A 93 -8.67 1.35 2.71
N ALA A 94 -7.61 2.16 2.64
CA ALA A 94 -7.72 3.58 2.37
C ALA A 94 -8.18 3.87 0.94
N VAL A 95 -7.53 3.29 -0.07
CA VAL A 95 -7.84 3.53 -1.49
C VAL A 95 -9.16 2.85 -1.88
N GLY A 96 -9.41 1.63 -1.39
CA GLY A 96 -10.61 0.85 -1.70
C GLY A 96 -11.91 1.51 -1.21
N MET A 97 -11.84 2.32 -0.15
CA MET A 97 -12.95 3.15 0.30
C MET A 97 -13.44 4.12 -0.78
N LEU A 98 -12.54 4.60 -1.65
CA LEU A 98 -12.84 5.59 -2.69
C LEU A 98 -13.39 4.98 -3.99
N GLY A 99 -13.46 3.64 -4.08
CA GLY A 99 -14.02 2.94 -5.24
C GLY A 99 -13.01 2.37 -6.21
N LEU A 100 -13.54 1.85 -7.33
CA LEU A 100 -12.74 1.11 -8.32
C LEU A 100 -11.72 2.01 -9.04
N LEU A 101 -12.13 3.21 -9.46
CA LEU A 101 -11.26 4.08 -10.25
C LEU A 101 -9.97 4.47 -9.49
N PRO A 102 -10.03 4.90 -8.20
CA PRO A 102 -8.84 5.12 -7.39
C PRO A 102 -7.98 3.86 -7.22
N VAL A 103 -8.59 2.68 -7.05
CA VAL A 103 -7.85 1.41 -6.98
C VAL A 103 -7.09 1.12 -8.27
N VAL A 104 -7.71 1.35 -9.43
CA VAL A 104 -7.05 1.17 -10.74
C VAL A 104 -5.91 2.17 -10.92
N VAL A 105 -6.14 3.46 -10.62
CA VAL A 105 -5.10 4.50 -10.68
C VAL A 105 -3.93 4.14 -9.75
N TRP A 106 -4.23 3.63 -8.56
CA TRP A 106 -3.23 3.19 -7.61
C TRP A 106 -2.38 2.04 -8.15
N TRP A 107 -3.00 1.01 -8.74
CA TRP A 107 -2.27 -0.09 -9.37
C TRP A 107 -1.40 0.36 -10.54
N LEU A 108 -1.90 1.25 -11.40
CA LEU A 108 -1.12 1.82 -12.49
C LEU A 108 0.07 2.64 -11.97
N ALA A 109 -0.16 3.46 -10.95
CA ALA A 109 0.89 4.25 -10.30
C ALA A 109 1.95 3.33 -9.66
N MET A 110 1.54 2.29 -8.94
CA MET A 110 2.46 1.29 -8.38
C MET A 110 3.26 0.57 -9.47
N GLY A 111 2.65 0.23 -10.60
CA GLY A 111 3.36 -0.39 -11.72
C GLY A 111 4.45 0.51 -12.31
N VAL A 112 4.13 1.78 -12.60
CA VAL A 112 5.08 2.75 -13.16
C VAL A 112 6.18 3.09 -12.17
N LEU A 113 5.81 3.42 -10.93
CA LEU A 113 6.74 3.76 -9.86
C LEU A 113 7.61 2.56 -9.48
N GLY A 114 7.04 1.34 -9.46
CA GLY A 114 7.74 0.11 -9.15
C GLY A 114 8.86 -0.18 -10.14
N ILE A 115 8.62 -0.04 -11.44
CA ILE A 115 9.65 -0.21 -12.48
C ILE A 115 10.77 0.82 -12.27
N GLY A 116 10.42 2.09 -12.10
CA GLY A 116 11.39 3.16 -11.89
C GLY A 116 12.21 2.96 -10.61
N TRP A 117 11.56 2.54 -9.53
CA TRP A 117 12.19 2.30 -8.23
C TRP A 117 13.15 1.11 -8.27
N ILE A 118 12.76 0.00 -8.90
CA ILE A 118 13.64 -1.16 -9.08
C ILE A 118 14.88 -0.77 -9.90
N MET A 119 14.71 -0.02 -11.00
CA MET A 119 15.84 0.46 -11.82
C MET A 119 16.77 1.40 -11.04
N LEU A 120 16.20 2.33 -10.28
CA LEU A 120 16.94 3.27 -9.46
C LEU A 120 17.73 2.55 -8.36
N TRP A 121 17.07 1.62 -7.66
CA TRP A 121 17.68 0.87 -6.56
C TRP A 121 18.81 -0.03 -7.05
N LEU A 122 18.64 -0.72 -8.18
CA LEU A 122 19.70 -1.52 -8.80
C LEU A 122 20.93 -0.69 -9.20
N ARG A 123 20.75 0.61 -9.50
CA ARG A 123 21.82 1.53 -9.87
C ARG A 123 22.56 2.11 -8.65
N PHE A 124 21.86 2.35 -7.56
CA PHE A 124 22.41 2.98 -6.35
C PHE A 124 22.78 1.99 -5.23
N ASP A 125 22.49 0.70 -5.37
CA ASP A 125 22.88 -0.31 -4.37
C ASP A 125 24.40 -0.61 -4.42
N SER A 126 25.16 0.30 -3.84
CA SER A 126 26.61 0.23 -3.65
C SER A 126 27.03 -0.80 -2.57
N ARG A 127 26.09 -1.55 -1.96
CA ARG A 127 26.35 -2.54 -0.89
C ARG A 127 26.21 -3.99 -1.37
N ARG A 128 26.83 -4.31 -2.49
CA ARG A 128 26.85 -5.68 -3.06
C ARG A 128 27.55 -6.75 -2.21
N SER A 129 28.23 -6.43 -1.10
CA SER A 129 29.27 -7.32 -0.56
C SER A 129 29.23 -7.75 0.92
N ALA A 130 28.19 -7.50 1.73
CA ALA A 130 28.35 -7.77 3.18
C ALA A 130 27.15 -8.26 4.02
N SER A 131 25.99 -8.66 3.48
CA SER A 131 25.01 -9.38 4.34
C SER A 131 24.04 -10.28 3.57
N ASP A 132 23.53 -11.30 4.26
CA ASP A 132 22.53 -12.32 3.87
C ASP A 132 21.21 -11.76 3.27
N HIS A 133 21.05 -10.44 3.14
CA HIS A 133 19.84 -9.76 2.68
C HIS A 133 20.10 -8.86 1.45
N ALA A 134 21.20 -9.09 0.74
CA ALA A 134 21.54 -8.42 -0.52
C ALA A 134 20.47 -8.72 -1.60
N GLY A 135 19.83 -7.67 -2.14
CA GLY A 135 18.91 -7.78 -3.28
C GLY A 135 17.41 -7.57 -3.02
N LYS A 136 16.94 -7.48 -1.76
CA LYS A 136 15.55 -7.09 -1.49
C LYS A 136 15.36 -5.58 -1.63
N VAL A 137 14.56 -5.18 -2.62
CA VAL A 137 14.17 -3.78 -2.86
C VAL A 137 13.04 -3.41 -1.90
N PRO A 138 13.14 -2.30 -1.14
CA PRO A 138 12.05 -1.84 -0.29
C PRO A 138 10.89 -1.35 -1.15
N TYR A 139 9.78 -2.09 -1.22
CA TYR A 139 8.66 -1.78 -2.11
C TYR A 139 7.54 -0.99 -1.42
N VAL A 140 7.50 -0.96 -0.09
CA VAL A 140 6.50 -0.20 0.69
C VAL A 140 6.46 1.30 0.32
N PRO A 141 7.58 2.00 0.07
CA PRO A 141 7.54 3.40 -0.39
C PRO A 141 6.78 3.59 -1.71
N VAL A 142 6.85 2.61 -2.62
CA VAL A 142 6.12 2.63 -3.90
C VAL A 142 4.62 2.48 -3.66
N ILE A 143 4.23 1.57 -2.76
CA ILE A 143 2.84 1.37 -2.34
C ILE A 143 2.26 2.66 -1.77
N ALA A 144 3.00 3.28 -0.83
CA ALA A 144 2.60 4.51 -0.16
C ALA A 144 2.46 5.69 -1.14
N LEU A 145 3.46 5.92 -1.99
CA LEU A 145 3.44 7.00 -2.98
C LEU A 145 2.32 6.80 -4.01
N GLY A 146 2.11 5.57 -4.48
CA GLY A 146 1.00 5.24 -5.36
C GLY A 146 -0.34 5.57 -4.72
N ALA A 147 -0.53 5.24 -3.44
CA ALA A 147 -1.79 5.49 -2.73
C ALA A 147 -2.06 6.99 -2.61
N VAL A 148 -1.05 7.79 -2.27
CA VAL A 148 -1.15 9.25 -2.25
C VAL A 148 -1.55 9.80 -3.61
N LEU A 149 -0.89 9.35 -4.70
CA LEU A 149 -1.22 9.80 -6.06
C LEU A 149 -2.66 9.45 -6.45
N ALA A 150 -3.12 8.24 -6.12
CA ALA A 150 -4.48 7.83 -6.41
C ALA A 150 -5.53 8.66 -5.66
N ILE A 151 -5.28 8.96 -4.38
CA ILE A 151 -6.17 9.79 -3.56
C ILE A 151 -6.19 11.22 -4.11
N VAL A 152 -5.03 11.80 -4.45
CA VAL A 152 -4.93 13.14 -5.05
C VAL A 152 -5.63 13.18 -6.41
N ALA A 153 -5.43 12.18 -7.27
CA ALA A 153 -6.12 12.10 -8.55
C ALA A 153 -7.64 12.03 -8.37
N HIS A 154 -8.12 11.29 -7.36
CA HIS A 154 -9.53 11.24 -7.02
C HIS A 154 -10.07 12.61 -6.58
N MET A 155 -9.29 13.44 -5.86
CA MET A 155 -9.70 14.81 -5.50
C MET A 155 -9.86 15.74 -6.71
N VAL A 156 -9.17 15.46 -7.80
CA VAL A 156 -9.18 16.31 -9.01
C VAL A 156 -10.26 15.86 -9.99
N ILE A 157 -10.60 14.56 -10.00
CA ILE A 157 -11.49 13.94 -10.99
C ILE A 157 -12.91 13.69 -10.44
N GLY A 158 -13.06 13.53 -9.12
CA GLY A 158 -14.33 13.26 -8.44
C GLY A 158 -15.03 14.52 -7.93
#